data_AF-A0A2U3N2A3-F1
#
_entry.id   AF-A0A2U3N2A3-F1
#
_cell.length_a   1.000
_cell.length_b   1.000
_cell.length_c   1.000
_cell.angle_alpha   90.00
_cell.angle_beta   90.00
_cell.angle_gamma   90.00
#
_symmetry.space_group_name_H-M   'P 1'
#
loop_
_entity.id
_entity.type
_entity.pdbx_description
1 polymer ?
#
loop_
_entity_poly.entity_id
_entity_poly.type
_entity_poly.pdbx_seq_one_letter_code
_entity_poly.pdbx_strand_id
1 'polypeptide(L)'
;MSIATFAQANNHLLVEHIIEQPEWFNELNTILAPFDVFWVGVFAPLEVLKQREKKRGNRTTGEAEFHLKTHGFCHYDCEVDTSDSIENCTNKIIRAWNYRFRNIHD
;
A
#
# COMPACT_ATOMS: atom_id res chain seq x y z
N MET A 1 17.06 2.56 -1.97
CA MET A 1 17.31 2.52 -3.43
C MET A 1 17.34 1.07 -3.93
N SER A 2 16.17 0.45 -4.14
CA SER A 2 16.04 -0.85 -4.82
C SER A 2 14.83 -0.88 -5.75
N ILE A 3 13.68 -0.35 -5.30
CA ILE A 3 12.41 -0.32 -6.06
C ILE A 3 12.58 0.32 -7.45
N ALA A 4 13.11 1.54 -7.51
CA ALA A 4 13.29 2.26 -8.78
C ALA A 4 14.23 1.52 -9.75
N THR A 5 15.33 0.94 -9.25
CA THR A 5 16.27 0.17 -10.07
C THR A 5 15.60 -1.05 -10.69
N PHE A 6 14.79 -1.78 -9.91
CA PHE A 6 14.04 -2.92 -10.44
C PHE A 6 12.98 -2.49 -11.47
N ALA A 7 12.33 -1.34 -11.25
CA ALA A 7 11.36 -0.79 -12.21
C ALA A 7 12.03 -0.37 -13.52
N GLN A 8 13.21 0.26 -13.46
CA GLN A 8 14.03 0.61 -14.64
C GLN A 8 14.44 -0.62 -15.46
N ALA A 9 14.67 -1.75 -14.80
CA ALA A 9 14.93 -3.03 -15.46
C ALA A 9 13.68 -3.69 -16.06
N ASN A 10 12.56 -2.96 -16.16
CA ASN A 10 11.30 -3.38 -16.76
C ASN A 10 10.65 -4.58 -16.04
N ASN A 11 10.84 -4.68 -14.72
CA ASN A 11 10.12 -5.65 -13.90
C ASN A 11 8.76 -5.09 -13.46
N HIS A 12 7.74 -5.94 -13.49
CA HIS A 12 6.47 -5.65 -12.82
C HIS A 12 6.62 -5.96 -11.32
N LEU A 13 6.45 -4.95 -10.48
CA LEU A 13 6.73 -5.04 -9.05
C LEU A 13 5.45 -4.97 -8.23
N LEU A 14 5.33 -5.88 -7.26
CA LEU A 14 4.45 -5.72 -6.12
C LEU A 14 5.32 -5.38 -4.91
N VAL A 15 5.11 -4.20 -4.32
CA VAL A 15 5.90 -3.71 -3.20
C VAL A 15 4.98 -3.51 -1.99
N GLU A 16 5.28 -4.19 -0.90
CA GLU A 16 4.70 -3.90 0.42
C GLU A 16 5.70 -3.06 1.21
N HIS A 17 5.28 -1.89 1.65
CA HIS A 17 6.14 -0.99 2.42
C HIS A 17 5.30 -0.10 3.34
N ILE A 18 5.73 0.04 4.59
CA ILE A 18 5.14 1.02 5.51
C ILE A 18 5.89 2.35 5.32
N ILE A 19 5.15 3.40 4.98
CA ILE A 19 5.72 4.73 4.75
C ILE A 19 5.60 5.52 6.06
N GLU A 20 6.71 5.64 6.79
CA GLU A 20 6.67 6.14 8.17
C GLU A 20 6.53 7.66 8.30
N GLN A 21 6.89 8.41 7.26
CA GLN A 21 6.97 9.87 7.27
C GLN A 21 6.45 10.49 5.96
N PRO A 22 5.82 11.68 6.01
CA PRO A 22 5.34 12.38 4.82
C PRO A 22 6.44 12.69 3.80
N GLU A 23 7.64 13.06 4.27
CA GLU A 23 8.79 13.36 3.42
C GLU A 23 9.19 12.14 2.60
N TRP A 24 9.09 10.95 3.21
CA TRP A 24 9.38 9.69 2.52
C TRP A 24 8.34 9.38 1.45
N PHE A 25 7.06 9.70 1.68
CA PHE A 25 6.03 9.58 0.65
C PHE A 25 6.33 10.50 -0.55
N ASN A 26 6.71 11.75 -0.27
CA ASN A 26 7.05 12.72 -1.32
C ASN A 26 8.30 12.32 -2.11
N GLU A 27 9.31 11.78 -1.43
CA GLU A 27 10.51 11.26 -2.06
C GLU A 27 10.19 10.06 -2.95
N LEU A 28 9.37 9.11 -2.48
CA LEU A 28 8.91 7.99 -3.29
C LEU A 28 8.14 8.43 -4.53
N ASN A 29 7.23 9.40 -4.40
CA ASN A 29 6.51 9.96 -5.55
C ASN A 29 7.47 10.61 -6.55
N THR A 30 8.51 11.30 -6.07
CA THR A 30 9.52 11.93 -6.94
C THR A 30 10.35 10.89 -7.68
N ILE A 31 10.88 9.90 -6.96
CA ILE A 31 11.74 8.86 -7.51
C ILE A 31 10.98 7.96 -8.49
N LEU A 32 9.69 7.72 -8.21
CA LEU A 32 8.87 6.82 -9.00
C LEU A 32 8.02 7.51 -10.07
N ALA A 33 8.05 8.84 -10.16
CA ALA A 33 7.32 9.62 -11.17
C ALA A 33 7.52 9.16 -12.63
N PRO A 34 8.69 8.63 -13.05
CA PRO A 34 8.87 8.11 -14.41
C PRO A 34 8.15 6.78 -14.69
N PHE A 35 7.63 6.09 -13.68
CA PHE A 35 7.02 4.77 -13.81
C PHE A 35 5.50 4.83 -13.64
N ASP A 36 4.85 3.80 -14.15
CA ASP A 36 3.44 3.57 -13.90
C ASP A 36 3.22 2.97 -12.50
N VAL A 37 2.99 3.84 -11.51
CA VAL A 37 2.77 3.44 -10.11
C VAL A 37 1.28 3.40 -9.80
N PHE A 38 0.87 2.37 -9.05
CA PHE A 38 -0.48 2.25 -8.51
C PHE A 38 -0.43 2.03 -7.01
N TRP A 39 -0.84 3.04 -6.26
CA TRP A 39 -0.80 3.08 -4.81
C TRP A 39 -2.04 2.41 -4.22
N VAL A 40 -1.83 1.38 -3.40
CA VAL A 40 -2.91 0.65 -2.71
C VAL A 40 -2.84 0.91 -1.22
N GLY A 41 -3.88 1.53 -0.67
CA GLY A 41 -4.07 1.68 0.77
C GLY A 41 -4.66 0.40 1.36
N VAL A 42 -3.96 -0.20 2.32
CA VAL A 42 -4.39 -1.44 2.99
C VAL A 42 -4.73 -1.13 4.44
N PHE A 43 -6.03 -1.14 4.77
CA PHE A 43 -6.57 -0.74 6.05
C PHE A 43 -7.04 -1.94 6.88
N ALA A 44 -7.23 -1.70 8.17
CA ALA A 44 -8.03 -2.53 9.07
C ALA A 44 -8.47 -1.69 10.29
N PRO A 45 -9.58 -2.04 10.96
CA PRO A 45 -9.93 -1.45 12.24
C PRO A 45 -8.81 -1.65 13.28
N LEU A 46 -8.58 -0.66 14.14
CA LEU A 46 -7.53 -0.68 15.16
C LEU A 46 -7.60 -1.93 16.05
N GLU A 47 -8.79 -2.33 16.45
CA GLU A 47 -8.99 -3.54 17.27
C GLU A 47 -8.55 -4.82 16.56
N VAL A 48 -8.80 -4.91 15.25
CA VAL A 48 -8.35 -6.04 14.42
C VAL A 48 -6.82 -6.04 14.31
N LEU A 49 -6.19 -4.86 14.16
CA LEU A 49 -4.74 -4.73 14.14
C LEU A 49 -4.11 -5.19 15.45
N LYS A 50 -4.63 -4.73 16.60
CA LYS A 50 -4.17 -5.13 17.95
C LYS A 50 -4.28 -6.63 18.17
N GLN A 51 -5.40 -7.24 17.75
CA GLN A 51 -5.59 -8.69 17.82
C GLN A 51 -4.57 -9.45 16.95
N ARG A 52 -4.33 -8.99 15.73
CA ARG A 52 -3.36 -9.61 14.79
C ARG A 52 -1.92 -9.47 15.26
N GLU A 53 -1.55 -8.32 15.79
CA GLU A 53 -0.22 -8.06 16.36
C GLU A 53 0.05 -9.00 17.55
N LYS A 54 -0.89 -9.09 18.49
CA LYS A 54 -0.82 -10.01 19.63
C LYS A 54 -0.69 -11.47 19.16
N LYS A 55 -1.42 -11.86 18.11
CA LYS A 55 -1.36 -13.22 17.55
C LYS A 55 -0.03 -13.51 16.84
N ARG A 56 0.60 -12.51 16.22
CA ARG A 56 1.91 -12.67 15.55
C ARG A 56 3.04 -12.93 16.54
N GLY A 57 2.98 -12.33 17.74
CA GLY A 57 3.89 -12.63 18.86
C GLY A 57 5.37 -12.26 18.66
N ASN A 58 5.75 -11.77 17.48
CA ASN A 58 7.12 -11.41 17.11
C ASN A 58 7.32 -9.89 16.89
N ARG A 59 6.35 -9.07 17.29
CA ARG A 59 6.38 -7.59 17.17
C ARG A 59 6.24 -6.93 18.52
N THR A 60 6.84 -5.74 18.66
CA THR A 60 6.60 -4.85 19.79
C THR A 60 5.13 -4.46 19.81
N THR A 61 4.46 -4.62 20.95
CA THR A 61 3.07 -4.21 21.11
C THR A 61 2.93 -2.71 20.87
N GLY A 62 1.99 -2.30 20.00
CA GLY A 62 1.70 -0.90 19.67
C GLY A 62 2.26 -0.42 18.33
N GLU A 63 3.08 -1.22 17.65
CA GLU A 63 3.63 -0.89 16.33
C GLU A 63 2.53 -0.68 15.28
N ALA A 64 1.52 -1.55 15.26
CA ALA A 64 0.43 -1.44 14.31
C ALA A 64 -0.40 -0.15 14.49
N GLU A 65 -0.58 0.30 15.72
CA GLU A 65 -1.27 1.56 16.03
C GLU A 65 -0.42 2.76 15.64
N PHE A 66 0.88 2.72 15.95
CA PHE A 66 1.83 3.79 15.59
C PHE A 66 1.86 4.06 14.08
N HIS A 67 1.80 3.01 13.25
CA HIS A 67 1.86 3.15 11.80
C HIS A 67 0.55 3.58 11.13
N LEU A 68 -0.58 3.66 11.86
CA LEU A 68 -1.83 4.19 11.29
C LEU A 68 -1.68 5.64 10.79
N LYS A 69 -0.74 6.40 11.35
CA LYS A 69 -0.39 7.75 10.89
C LYS A 69 -0.06 7.81 9.40
N THR A 70 0.42 6.72 8.81
CA THR A 70 0.77 6.59 7.37
C THR A 70 -0.39 7.03 6.48
N HIS A 71 -1.61 6.62 6.84
CA HIS A 71 -2.80 6.90 6.05
C HIS A 71 -3.26 8.36 6.15
N GLY A 72 -2.70 9.15 7.07
CA GLY A 72 -3.01 10.58 7.19
C GLY A 72 -2.30 11.46 6.15
N PHE A 73 -1.26 10.94 5.49
CA PHE A 73 -0.46 11.70 4.51
C PHE A 73 -0.19 10.95 3.20
N CYS A 74 -0.46 9.64 3.14
CA CYS A 74 -0.38 8.90 1.88
C CYS A 74 -1.68 9.08 1.06
N HIS A 75 -1.54 9.09 -0.26
CA HIS A 75 -2.65 9.07 -1.20
C HIS A 75 -2.65 7.76 -1.98
N TYR A 76 -3.84 7.25 -2.30
CA TYR A 76 -4.02 5.93 -2.88
C TYR A 76 -4.94 5.98 -4.11
N ASP A 77 -4.63 5.17 -5.11
CA ASP A 77 -5.50 4.93 -6.26
C ASP A 77 -6.65 3.95 -5.91
N CYS A 78 -6.41 3.08 -4.92
CA CYS A 78 -7.39 2.13 -4.41
C CYS A 78 -7.18 1.87 -2.93
N GLU A 79 -8.27 1.73 -2.18
CA GLU A 79 -8.23 1.38 -0.76
C GLU A 79 -8.98 0.07 -0.51
N VAL A 80 -8.42 -0.81 0.33
CA VAL A 80 -9.04 -2.06 0.79
C VAL A 80 -9.04 -2.12 2.30
N ASP A 81 -10.09 -2.71 2.89
CA ASP A 81 -10.16 -3.00 4.32
C ASP A 81 -10.05 -4.51 4.52
N THR A 82 -8.97 -4.93 5.18
CA THR A 82 -8.65 -6.34 5.41
C THR A 82 -9.49 -6.98 6.53
N SER A 83 -10.46 -6.27 7.11
CA SER A 83 -11.56 -6.89 7.86
C SER A 83 -12.52 -7.68 6.95
N ASP A 84 -12.50 -7.39 5.65
CA ASP A 84 -13.16 -8.21 4.62
C ASP A 84 -12.31 -9.44 4.25
N SER A 85 -12.88 -10.34 3.43
CA SER A 85 -12.19 -11.50 2.91
C SER A 85 -11.03 -11.12 1.97
N ILE A 86 -10.01 -11.98 1.93
CA ILE A 86 -8.87 -11.84 1.00
C ILE A 86 -9.38 -11.74 -0.44
N GLU A 87 -10.33 -12.59 -0.81
CA GLU A 87 -10.91 -12.61 -2.15
C GLU A 87 -11.56 -11.27 -2.51
N ASN A 88 -12.36 -10.68 -1.61
CA ASN A 88 -12.98 -9.38 -1.85
C ASN A 88 -11.94 -8.27 -1.98
N CYS A 89 -10.92 -8.24 -1.11
CA CYS A 89 -9.84 -7.26 -1.18
C CYS A 89 -9.08 -7.36 -2.51
N THR A 90 -8.66 -8.57 -2.90
CA THR A 90 -7.93 -8.82 -4.14
C THR A 90 -8.78 -8.46 -5.37
N ASN A 91 -10.06 -8.85 -5.39
CA ASN A 91 -10.97 -8.51 -6.47
C ASN A 91 -11.17 -6.99 -6.60
N LYS A 92 -11.23 -6.26 -5.48
CA LYS A 92 -11.33 -4.79 -5.49
C LYS A 92 -10.08 -4.15 -6.12
N ILE A 93 -8.89 -4.61 -5.74
CA ILE A 93 -7.61 -4.11 -6.29
C ILE A 93 -7.54 -4.38 -7.80
N ILE A 94 -7.82 -5.62 -8.23
CA ILE A 94 -7.79 -6.01 -9.66
C ILE A 94 -8.78 -5.16 -10.48
N ARG A 95 -10.00 -4.95 -9.96
CA ARG A 95 -11.00 -4.11 -10.63
C ARG A 95 -10.55 -2.67 -10.76
N ALA A 96 -9.97 -2.08 -9.71
CA ALA A 96 -9.47 -0.72 -9.72
C ALA A 96 -8.30 -0.54 -10.70
N TRP A 97 -7.33 -1.45 -10.70
CA TRP A 97 -6.23 -1.48 -11.67
C TRP A 97 -6.74 -1.54 -13.11
N ASN A 98 -7.66 -2.46 -13.41
CA ASN A 98 -8.24 -2.62 -14.74
C ASN A 98 -9.05 -1.39 -15.19
N TYR A 99 -9.75 -0.73 -14.27
CA TYR A 99 -10.49 0.49 -14.57
C TYR A 99 -9.55 1.64 -14.95
N ARG A 100 -8.47 1.82 -14.19
CA ARG A 100 -7.44 2.81 -14.50
C ARG A 100 -6.81 2.58 -15.86
N PHE A 101 -6.47 1.33 -16.19
CA PHE A 101 -5.86 0.97 -17.48
C PHE A 101 -6.77 1.30 -18.66
N ARG A 102 -8.08 1.07 -18.56
CA ARG A 102 -9.02 1.41 -19.64
C ARG A 102 -9.11 2.91 -19.89
N ASN A 103 -9.10 3.73 -18.82
CA ASN A 103 -9.20 5.19 -18.96
C ASN A 103 -7.91 5.88 -19.47
N ILE A 104 -6.77 5.17 -19.53
CA ILE A 104 -5.51 5.72 -20.07
C ILE A 104 -5.41 5.50 -21.59
N HIS A 105 -6.24 4.61 -22.16
CA HIS A 105 -6.19 4.22 -23.57
C HIS A 105 -7.41 4.67 -24.39
N ASP A 106 -8.28 5.50 -23.81
CA ASP A 106 -9.34 6.27 -24.48
C ASP A 106 -8.93 7.75 -24.58
#